data_AF-A0A2V2YDY9-F1
#
_entry.id   AF-A0A2V2YDY9-F1
#
_cell.length_a   1.000
_cell.length_b   1.000
_cell.length_c   1.000
_cell.angle_alpha   90.00
_cell.angle_beta   90.00
_cell.angle_gamma   90.00
#
_symmetry.space_group_name_H-M   'P 1'
#
loop_
_entity.id
_entity.type
_entity.pdbx_description
1 polymer ?
#
loop_
_entity_poly.entity_id
_entity_poly.type
_entity_poly.pdbx_seq_one_letter_code
_entity_poly.pdbx_strand_id
1 'polypeptide(L)'
;MPSVSDLMASAFYSGGGRGGIYNVDDNGLRGDDSFDNSDAWARLLKKVGDKLATFLFISGSYRFSAATVDFPSNILVVFANGAHLTPNLGSNIKLNCQIVGGLYSLLFDLSKGGTLSGAPLVTQIYPHWFGARCEDGFDNTQAMQRTFDHAISLKVREVFAPVGIYDIAGTVRVNDPCNFIGVKTTFTNTTNPEIREGGTIFRSIGTSNADMFVFEPVNDYNVIFGTKITDLTFLGSNHFNTGTNKSDRRALYLKYMVTEPSLERLNVVGFTRGGIHTNQFFDGSWYSCRVIQCGKDNEYPAVYLSGESDSTNALHIFGLHIEACEFPLKCDHNMRHVQFIGGKIEMYSATPVLGSPVQLSGVLENTFVGMQFVQRSANDPGYYDNVTKIQPPFFSIASGRVSFNGCFGTTPTPAGTKWFNQTGGEIIIDGSTFDNCWGGDDTAYAFSFSGQVKFLNNNVYCQPTNGKRNLMKFGNECLITGNTVYDPSNGAAVTSGQLFLADGVGTKLENNRIFGSFNKVLDATSTANLIGTTWSGIGEALISIPDGATTPDVGYVDRNGSKWLKLSNTSPTTITNFLNAYGGQVIILTATNGNTTIKNSGAYIALKGSVDAAMSAGASITLRFDGAKWYEMNR
;
A
#
# COMPACT_ATOMS: atom_id res chain seq x y z
N MET A 1 -16.76 -22.48 -23.81
CA MET A 1 -18.15 -22.06 -23.54
C MET A 1 -19.10 -23.05 -24.19
N PRO A 2 -20.28 -23.30 -23.61
CA PRO A 2 -21.25 -24.19 -24.22
C PRO A 2 -21.59 -23.62 -25.61
N SER A 3 -21.55 -24.48 -26.62
CA SER A 3 -22.06 -24.15 -27.95
C SER A 3 -23.56 -23.81 -27.88
N VAL A 4 -24.12 -23.15 -28.90
CA VAL A 4 -25.58 -22.95 -28.97
C VAL A 4 -26.32 -24.28 -28.84
N SER A 5 -25.75 -25.38 -29.34
CA SER A 5 -26.33 -26.72 -29.14
C SER A 5 -26.26 -27.20 -27.70
N ASP A 6 -25.26 -26.80 -26.91
CA ASP A 6 -25.19 -27.14 -25.47
C ASP A 6 -26.15 -26.28 -24.63
N LEU A 7 -26.31 -25.00 -24.96
CA LEU A 7 -27.32 -24.13 -24.36
C LEU A 7 -28.72 -24.65 -24.66
N MET A 8 -28.98 -25.01 -25.92
CA MET A 8 -30.20 -25.68 -26.35
C MET A 8 -30.39 -27.01 -25.62
N ALA A 9 -29.36 -27.87 -25.54
CA ALA A 9 -29.43 -29.16 -24.87
C ALA A 9 -29.74 -29.03 -23.37
N SER A 10 -29.16 -28.04 -22.67
CA SER A 10 -29.51 -27.77 -21.28
C SER A 10 -30.96 -27.27 -21.12
N ALA A 11 -31.47 -26.53 -22.11
CA ALA A 11 -32.87 -26.12 -22.18
C ALA A 11 -33.82 -27.32 -22.46
N PHE A 12 -33.35 -28.36 -23.15
CA PHE A 12 -34.09 -29.58 -23.44
C PHE A 12 -34.13 -30.60 -22.28
N TYR A 13 -33.13 -30.63 -21.39
CA TYR A 13 -32.95 -31.74 -20.43
C TYR A 13 -33.63 -31.61 -19.06
N SER A 14 -34.21 -30.46 -18.68
CA SER A 14 -34.98 -30.41 -17.43
C SER A 14 -36.42 -30.91 -17.67
N GLY A 15 -36.56 -32.24 -17.71
CA GLY A 15 -37.82 -32.95 -17.90
C GLY A 15 -38.85 -32.59 -16.83
N GLY A 16 -39.94 -31.94 -17.25
CA GLY A 16 -41.07 -31.60 -16.38
C GLY A 16 -41.89 -30.43 -16.92
N GLY A 17 -42.56 -30.59 -18.07
CA GLY A 17 -43.64 -29.70 -18.50
C GLY A 17 -43.27 -28.39 -19.22
N ARG A 18 -42.09 -28.28 -19.83
CA ARG A 18 -41.72 -27.08 -20.61
C ARG A 18 -42.57 -26.95 -21.87
N GLY A 19 -43.18 -25.78 -22.09
CA GLY A 19 -43.93 -25.50 -23.31
C GLY A 19 -43.02 -25.27 -24.52
N GLY A 20 -43.63 -24.92 -25.65
CA GLY A 20 -42.98 -24.94 -26.96
C GLY A 20 -41.75 -24.03 -27.08
N ILE A 21 -40.85 -24.41 -27.99
CA ILE A 21 -39.81 -23.52 -28.51
C ILE A 21 -40.37 -22.84 -29.74
N TYR A 22 -40.31 -21.51 -29.78
CA TYR A 22 -40.82 -20.70 -30.88
C TYR A 22 -39.67 -19.89 -31.48
N ASN A 23 -39.33 -20.18 -32.73
CA ASN A 23 -38.58 -19.24 -33.56
C ASN A 23 -39.47 -18.02 -33.80
N VAL A 24 -39.01 -16.84 -33.41
CA VAL A 24 -39.84 -15.64 -33.47
C VAL A 24 -40.17 -15.25 -34.92
N ASP A 25 -39.29 -15.57 -35.87
CA ASP A 25 -39.47 -15.27 -37.30
C ASP A 25 -40.62 -16.09 -37.91
N ASP A 26 -40.72 -17.37 -37.54
CA ASP A 26 -41.84 -18.25 -37.93
C ASP A 26 -43.19 -17.78 -37.36
N ASN A 27 -43.16 -16.81 -36.44
CA ASN A 27 -44.33 -16.19 -35.83
C ASN A 27 -44.51 -14.72 -36.25
N GLY A 28 -43.84 -14.31 -37.32
CA GLY A 28 -44.06 -13.04 -38.01
C GLY A 28 -43.26 -11.86 -37.48
N LEU A 29 -42.31 -12.08 -36.55
CA LEU A 29 -41.28 -11.11 -36.26
C LEU A 29 -40.26 -11.08 -37.42
N ARG A 30 -39.57 -9.95 -37.59
CA ARG A 30 -38.55 -9.75 -38.63
C ARG A 30 -37.36 -9.02 -38.05
N GLY A 31 -36.18 -9.64 -38.19
CA GLY A 31 -34.90 -9.08 -37.76
C GLY A 31 -34.28 -8.10 -38.76
N ASP A 32 -35.07 -7.23 -39.40
CA ASP A 32 -34.62 -6.35 -40.51
C ASP A 32 -34.51 -4.85 -40.14
N ASP A 33 -34.73 -4.48 -38.87
CA ASP A 33 -34.80 -3.11 -38.32
C ASP A 33 -35.83 -2.15 -38.97
N SER A 34 -36.45 -2.56 -40.08
CA SER A 34 -37.38 -1.76 -40.87
C SER A 34 -38.84 -2.04 -40.51
N PHE A 35 -39.12 -3.25 -40.00
CA PHE A 35 -40.42 -3.71 -39.58
C PHE A 35 -40.66 -3.49 -38.08
N ASP A 36 -41.84 -2.99 -37.70
CA ASP A 36 -42.23 -2.91 -36.30
C ASP A 36 -42.80 -4.24 -35.81
N ASN A 37 -42.09 -4.87 -34.87
CA ASN A 37 -42.38 -6.19 -34.35
C ASN A 37 -43.46 -6.20 -33.25
N SER A 38 -43.98 -5.04 -32.85
CA SER A 38 -44.87 -4.91 -31.68
C SER A 38 -46.15 -5.78 -31.78
N ASP A 39 -46.85 -5.72 -32.91
CA ASP A 39 -48.08 -6.50 -33.10
C ASP A 39 -47.80 -8.00 -33.27
N ALA A 40 -46.69 -8.36 -33.91
CA ALA A 40 -46.28 -9.75 -34.08
C ALA A 40 -45.93 -10.38 -32.73
N TRP A 41 -45.22 -9.64 -31.89
CA TRP A 41 -44.90 -10.03 -30.52
C TRP A 41 -46.15 -10.21 -29.64
N ALA A 42 -47.09 -9.26 -29.67
CA ALA A 42 -48.34 -9.37 -28.90
C ALA A 42 -49.16 -10.62 -29.30
N ARG A 43 -49.20 -10.97 -30.59
CA ARG A 43 -49.83 -12.20 -31.07
C ARG A 43 -49.11 -13.46 -30.59
N LEU A 44 -47.76 -13.45 -30.61
CA LEU A 44 -46.97 -14.58 -30.13
C LEU A 44 -47.18 -14.81 -28.63
N LEU A 45 -47.18 -13.76 -27.81
CA LEU A 45 -47.50 -13.86 -26.38
C LEU A 45 -48.90 -14.43 -26.15
N LYS A 46 -49.92 -13.93 -26.86
CA LYS A 46 -51.29 -14.45 -26.76
C LYS A 46 -51.38 -15.94 -27.14
N LYS A 47 -50.61 -16.38 -28.13
CA LYS A 47 -50.54 -17.79 -28.57
C LYS A 47 -49.96 -18.70 -27.49
N VAL A 48 -48.98 -18.23 -26.73
CA VAL A 48 -48.37 -18.99 -25.62
C VAL A 48 -49.23 -18.94 -24.35
N GLY A 49 -49.84 -17.79 -24.06
CA GLY A 49 -50.56 -17.55 -22.81
C GLY A 49 -49.62 -17.64 -21.59
N ASP A 50 -50.10 -18.25 -20.50
CA ASP A 50 -49.34 -18.38 -19.24
C ASP A 50 -48.39 -19.59 -19.20
N LYS A 51 -48.25 -20.32 -20.32
CA LYS A 51 -47.39 -21.50 -20.39
C LYS A 51 -45.92 -21.11 -20.41
N LEU A 52 -45.06 -21.94 -19.84
CA LEU A 52 -43.62 -21.79 -20.01
C LEU A 52 -43.25 -21.90 -21.50
N ALA A 53 -42.43 -21.01 -22.03
CA ALA A 53 -42.00 -21.09 -23.43
C ALA A 53 -40.58 -20.56 -23.63
N THR A 54 -39.92 -21.03 -24.69
CA THR A 54 -38.62 -20.50 -25.12
C THR A 54 -38.78 -19.78 -26.44
N PHE A 55 -38.36 -18.52 -26.49
CA PHE A 55 -38.37 -17.71 -27.71
C PHE A 55 -36.95 -17.54 -28.23
N LEU A 56 -36.72 -18.06 -29.44
CA LEU A 56 -35.45 -17.98 -30.14
C LEU A 56 -35.50 -16.81 -31.12
N PHE A 57 -34.69 -15.79 -30.84
CA PHE A 57 -34.37 -14.72 -31.78
C PHE A 57 -33.17 -15.15 -32.60
N ILE A 58 -33.33 -15.21 -33.93
CA ILE A 58 -32.21 -15.52 -34.83
C ILE A 58 -31.49 -14.22 -35.23
N SER A 59 -30.35 -14.31 -35.92
CA SER A 59 -29.56 -13.13 -36.30
C SER A 59 -30.42 -12.06 -36.97
N GLY A 60 -30.42 -10.84 -36.43
CA GLY A 60 -31.21 -9.73 -36.95
C GLY A 60 -31.53 -8.66 -35.91
N SER A 61 -32.07 -7.54 -36.38
CA SER A 61 -32.47 -6.39 -35.57
C SER A 61 -33.98 -6.31 -35.46
N TYR A 62 -34.52 -6.51 -34.26
CA TYR A 62 -35.95 -6.58 -34.02
C TYR A 62 -36.45 -5.26 -33.44
N ARG A 63 -36.94 -4.37 -34.33
CA ARG A 63 -37.45 -3.05 -33.94
C ARG A 63 -38.82 -3.15 -33.27
N PHE A 64 -39.03 -2.38 -32.21
CA PHE A 64 -40.31 -2.22 -31.52
C PHE A 64 -40.68 -0.75 -31.36
N SER A 65 -41.93 -0.38 -31.68
CA SER A 65 -42.45 0.99 -31.46
C SER A 65 -43.62 1.11 -30.49
N ALA A 66 -44.14 -0.01 -29.95
CA ALA A 66 -45.15 0.07 -28.91
C ALA A 66 -44.59 0.72 -27.64
N ALA A 67 -45.41 1.56 -27.00
CA ALA A 67 -45.03 2.27 -25.77
C ALA A 67 -44.51 1.32 -24.67
N THR A 68 -45.03 0.09 -24.60
CA THR A 68 -44.50 -0.97 -23.74
C THR A 68 -44.57 -2.31 -24.44
N VAL A 69 -43.46 -3.04 -24.41
CA VAL A 69 -43.33 -4.42 -24.92
C VAL A 69 -42.94 -5.31 -23.76
N ASP A 70 -43.85 -6.20 -23.35
CA ASP A 70 -43.65 -7.05 -22.16
C ASP A 70 -42.97 -8.37 -22.52
N PHE A 71 -41.98 -8.75 -21.73
CA PHE A 71 -41.31 -10.05 -21.76
C PHE A 71 -41.58 -10.74 -20.42
N PRO A 72 -42.67 -11.52 -20.30
CA PRO A 72 -43.16 -11.99 -19.01
C PRO A 72 -42.29 -13.09 -18.39
N SER A 73 -42.51 -13.39 -17.11
CA SER A 73 -41.67 -14.34 -16.35
C SER A 73 -41.82 -15.79 -16.74
N ASN A 74 -42.84 -16.15 -17.51
CA ASN A 74 -43.03 -17.49 -18.06
C ASN A 74 -42.22 -17.75 -19.34
N ILE A 75 -41.48 -16.77 -19.88
CA ILE A 75 -40.66 -16.99 -21.07
C ILE A 75 -39.16 -17.01 -20.78
N LEU A 76 -38.44 -17.81 -21.57
CA LEU A 76 -36.99 -17.77 -21.73
C LEU A 76 -36.69 -17.17 -23.09
N VAL A 77 -35.90 -16.10 -23.14
CA VAL A 77 -35.45 -15.50 -24.39
C VAL A 77 -34.04 -15.97 -24.71
N VAL A 78 -33.84 -16.54 -25.89
CA VAL A 78 -32.55 -16.95 -26.42
C VAL A 78 -32.22 -16.11 -27.64
N PHE A 79 -31.09 -15.41 -27.60
CA PHE A 79 -30.58 -14.66 -28.74
C PHE A 79 -29.47 -15.46 -29.43
N ALA A 80 -29.64 -15.72 -30.72
CA ALA A 80 -28.57 -16.20 -31.57
C ALA A 80 -27.53 -15.08 -31.79
N ASN A 81 -26.35 -15.45 -32.27
CA ASN A 81 -25.33 -14.46 -32.63
C ASN A 81 -25.90 -13.45 -33.65
N GLY A 82 -25.71 -12.15 -33.41
CA GLY A 82 -26.26 -11.06 -34.23
C GLY A 82 -27.71 -10.66 -33.95
N ALA A 83 -28.44 -11.39 -33.11
CA ALA A 83 -29.82 -11.07 -32.74
C ALA A 83 -29.89 -9.98 -31.66
N HIS A 84 -30.71 -8.94 -31.86
CA HIS A 84 -30.87 -7.85 -30.89
C HIS A 84 -32.23 -7.15 -30.97
N LEU A 85 -32.63 -6.51 -29.87
CA LEU A 85 -33.84 -5.69 -29.77
C LEU A 85 -33.49 -4.21 -29.98
N THR A 86 -34.32 -3.51 -30.75
CA THR A 86 -34.12 -2.08 -31.08
C THR A 86 -35.38 -1.28 -30.74
N PRO A 87 -35.59 -0.89 -29.47
CA PRO A 87 -36.75 -0.09 -29.09
C PRO A 87 -36.64 1.34 -29.63
N ASN A 88 -37.70 1.81 -30.29
CA ASN A 88 -37.81 3.19 -30.77
C ASN A 88 -38.00 4.18 -29.61
N LEU A 89 -37.74 5.46 -29.88
CA LEU A 89 -38.00 6.55 -28.93
C LEU A 89 -39.43 6.47 -28.36
N GLY A 90 -39.53 6.54 -27.03
CA GLY A 90 -40.80 6.42 -26.31
C GLY A 90 -41.28 4.97 -26.09
N SER A 91 -40.58 3.96 -26.64
CA SER A 91 -40.84 2.55 -26.36
C SER A 91 -40.06 2.09 -25.14
N ASN A 92 -40.65 1.19 -24.36
CA ASN A 92 -40.04 0.57 -23.20
C ASN A 92 -40.13 -0.96 -23.31
N ILE A 93 -38.99 -1.65 -23.31
CA ILE A 93 -38.92 -3.11 -23.22
C ILE A 93 -38.93 -3.50 -21.74
N LYS A 94 -40.01 -4.13 -21.29
CA LYS A 94 -40.16 -4.59 -19.90
C LYS A 94 -39.72 -6.04 -19.78
N LEU A 95 -38.55 -6.27 -19.20
CA LEU A 95 -37.92 -7.59 -19.05
C LEU A 95 -38.25 -8.18 -17.68
N ASN A 96 -39.09 -9.22 -17.64
CA ASN A 96 -39.36 -10.03 -16.44
C ASN A 96 -39.00 -11.50 -16.66
N CYS A 97 -38.29 -11.80 -17.75
CA CYS A 97 -37.99 -13.13 -18.27
C CYS A 97 -36.56 -13.58 -17.98
N GLN A 98 -36.25 -14.86 -18.23
CA GLN A 98 -34.86 -15.32 -18.34
C GLN A 98 -34.28 -14.90 -19.70
N ILE A 99 -32.98 -14.59 -19.75
CA ILE A 99 -32.28 -14.15 -20.97
C ILE A 99 -31.01 -14.97 -21.15
N VAL A 100 -30.79 -15.48 -22.37
CA VAL A 100 -29.59 -16.18 -22.80
C VAL A 100 -29.10 -15.54 -24.09
N GLY A 101 -28.03 -14.75 -24.03
CA GLY A 101 -27.51 -14.03 -25.20
C GLY A 101 -26.10 -14.41 -25.67
N GLY A 102 -25.38 -15.27 -24.93
CA GLY A 102 -23.96 -15.47 -25.17
C GLY A 102 -23.12 -14.20 -24.90
N LEU A 103 -21.84 -14.22 -25.28
CA LEU A 103 -20.91 -13.08 -25.12
C LEU A 103 -20.70 -12.25 -26.40
N TYR A 104 -21.31 -12.64 -27.51
CA TYR A 104 -20.98 -12.13 -28.86
C TYR A 104 -21.95 -11.05 -29.37
N SER A 105 -22.92 -10.62 -28.56
CA SER A 105 -24.09 -9.88 -29.05
C SER A 105 -24.35 -8.60 -28.26
N LEU A 106 -24.42 -7.48 -29.00
CA LEU A 106 -25.35 -6.40 -28.67
C LEU A 106 -26.72 -7.08 -28.55
N LEU A 107 -27.37 -7.04 -27.37
CA LEU A 107 -28.72 -7.56 -27.20
C LEU A 107 -29.75 -6.43 -27.21
N PHE A 108 -29.34 -5.26 -26.73
CA PHE A 108 -30.19 -4.10 -26.57
C PHE A 108 -29.55 -2.91 -27.29
N ASP A 109 -30.01 -2.66 -28.52
CA ASP A 109 -29.63 -1.48 -29.28
C ASP A 109 -30.54 -0.31 -28.90
N LEU A 110 -30.04 0.54 -28.00
CA LEU A 110 -30.76 1.72 -27.52
C LEU A 110 -30.47 2.97 -28.36
N SER A 111 -29.80 2.85 -29.51
CA SER A 111 -29.45 3.98 -30.37
C SER A 111 -30.67 4.76 -30.89
N LYS A 112 -31.86 4.14 -30.91
CA LYS A 112 -33.13 4.78 -31.31
C LYS A 112 -33.87 5.48 -30.16
N GLY A 113 -33.31 5.54 -28.95
CA GLY A 113 -33.86 6.29 -27.81
C GLY A 113 -34.94 5.57 -27.01
N GLY A 114 -35.15 4.28 -27.23
CA GLY A 114 -36.00 3.45 -26.36
C GLY A 114 -35.34 3.14 -25.00
N THR A 115 -36.11 2.54 -24.10
CA THR A 115 -35.67 2.24 -22.73
C THR A 115 -35.92 0.78 -22.35
N LEU A 116 -35.25 0.33 -21.29
CA LEU A 116 -35.47 -0.98 -20.66
C LEU A 116 -35.99 -0.78 -19.24
N SER A 117 -36.85 -1.69 -18.78
CA SER A 117 -37.34 -1.74 -17.40
C SER A 117 -37.65 -3.18 -16.97
N GLY A 118 -38.03 -3.39 -15.71
CA GLY A 118 -38.43 -4.69 -15.19
C GLY A 118 -37.43 -5.28 -14.20
N ALA A 119 -37.51 -6.60 -14.01
CA ALA A 119 -36.64 -7.38 -13.16
C ALA A 119 -36.33 -8.71 -13.87
N PRO A 120 -35.39 -8.71 -14.84
CA PRO A 120 -35.06 -9.91 -15.58
C PRO A 120 -34.53 -10.99 -14.63
N LEU A 121 -34.85 -12.24 -14.94
CA LEU A 121 -34.45 -13.41 -14.17
C LEU A 121 -33.03 -13.85 -14.58
N VAL A 122 -32.08 -12.94 -14.46
CA VAL A 122 -30.65 -13.16 -14.71
C VAL A 122 -29.85 -12.80 -13.47
N THR A 123 -28.74 -13.50 -13.24
CA THR A 123 -27.88 -13.21 -12.09
C THR A 123 -26.94 -12.05 -12.36
N GLN A 124 -26.58 -11.82 -13.61
CA GLN A 124 -25.60 -10.81 -14.00
C GLN A 124 -25.91 -10.19 -15.36
N ILE A 125 -25.42 -8.97 -15.55
CA ILE A 125 -25.47 -8.22 -16.80
C ILE A 125 -24.06 -8.14 -17.41
N TYR A 126 -23.98 -8.17 -18.73
CA TYR A 126 -22.73 -8.16 -19.47
C TYR A 126 -22.56 -6.88 -20.30
N PRO A 127 -21.35 -6.29 -20.36
CA PRO A 127 -21.08 -5.14 -21.21
C PRO A 127 -21.46 -5.32 -22.69
N HIS A 128 -21.24 -6.54 -23.21
CA HIS A 128 -21.52 -6.89 -24.60
C HIS A 128 -23.00 -6.68 -24.96
N TRP A 129 -23.93 -6.90 -24.02
CA TRP A 129 -25.37 -6.71 -24.25
C TRP A 129 -25.71 -5.27 -24.65
N PHE A 130 -24.85 -4.31 -24.32
CA PHE A 130 -25.00 -2.87 -24.61
C PHE A 130 -23.99 -2.34 -25.63
N GLY A 131 -23.34 -3.26 -26.36
CA GLY A 131 -22.47 -2.95 -27.49
C GLY A 131 -20.99 -2.83 -27.15
N ALA A 132 -20.56 -3.26 -25.95
CA ALA A 132 -19.14 -3.32 -25.65
C ALA A 132 -18.46 -4.37 -26.54
N ARG A 133 -17.22 -4.09 -26.97
CA ARG A 133 -16.39 -4.94 -27.80
C ARG A 133 -15.00 -5.04 -27.20
N CYS A 134 -14.48 -6.26 -27.14
CA CYS A 134 -13.13 -6.55 -26.68
C CYS A 134 -12.12 -6.42 -27.84
N GLU A 135 -12.24 -5.36 -28.64
CA GLU A 135 -11.43 -5.10 -29.83
C GLU A 135 -10.55 -3.87 -29.57
N ASP A 136 -9.27 -3.95 -29.92
CA ASP A 136 -8.34 -2.84 -29.76
C ASP A 136 -8.81 -1.59 -30.53
N GLY A 137 -8.82 -0.45 -29.86
CA GLY A 137 -9.21 0.85 -30.38
C GLY A 137 -10.71 1.19 -30.28
N PHE A 138 -11.56 0.26 -29.81
CA PHE A 138 -13.00 0.51 -29.71
C PHE A 138 -13.38 1.17 -28.38
N ASP A 139 -13.86 2.41 -28.39
CA ASP A 139 -14.30 3.10 -27.16
C ASP A 139 -15.57 2.48 -26.57
N ASN A 140 -15.40 1.78 -25.45
CA ASN A 140 -16.42 1.09 -24.69
C ASN A 140 -17.11 1.97 -23.64
N THR A 141 -16.73 3.25 -23.50
CA THR A 141 -17.24 4.13 -22.43
C THR A 141 -18.77 4.13 -22.34
N GLN A 142 -19.45 4.34 -23.47
CA GLN A 142 -20.92 4.42 -23.50
C GLN A 142 -21.60 3.07 -23.27
N ALA A 143 -21.01 1.97 -23.77
CA ALA A 143 -21.53 0.64 -23.52
C ALA A 143 -21.40 0.27 -22.04
N MET A 144 -20.26 0.58 -21.41
CA MET A 144 -20.05 0.39 -19.98
C MET A 144 -21.01 1.24 -19.13
N GLN A 145 -21.21 2.51 -19.48
CA GLN A 145 -22.17 3.37 -18.77
C GLN A 145 -23.57 2.76 -18.80
N ARG A 146 -24.08 2.39 -20.00
CA ARG A 146 -25.37 1.73 -20.14
C ARG A 146 -25.47 0.43 -19.34
N THR A 147 -24.37 -0.34 -19.29
CA THR A 147 -24.33 -1.61 -18.55
C THR A 147 -24.60 -1.39 -17.07
N PHE A 148 -23.95 -0.41 -16.44
CA PHE A 148 -24.19 -0.08 -15.03
C PHE A 148 -25.57 0.53 -14.81
N ASP A 149 -25.98 1.50 -15.64
CA ASP A 149 -27.30 2.13 -15.54
C ASP A 149 -28.43 1.08 -15.59
N HIS A 150 -28.28 0.06 -16.45
CA HIS A 150 -29.24 -1.02 -16.57
C HIS A 150 -29.10 -2.09 -15.49
N ALA A 151 -27.89 -2.42 -15.01
CA ALA A 151 -27.74 -3.34 -13.88
C ALA A 151 -28.41 -2.80 -12.60
N ILE A 152 -28.32 -1.48 -12.40
CA ILE A 152 -28.96 -0.75 -11.31
C ILE A 152 -30.48 -0.69 -11.51
N SER A 153 -30.94 -0.16 -12.64
CA SER A 153 -32.38 0.04 -12.89
C SER A 153 -33.18 -1.27 -12.99
N LEU A 154 -32.56 -2.35 -13.48
CA LEU A 154 -33.15 -3.69 -13.57
C LEU A 154 -32.96 -4.52 -12.29
N LYS A 155 -32.31 -3.97 -11.25
CA LYS A 155 -32.09 -4.60 -9.94
C LYS A 155 -31.32 -5.92 -9.97
N VAL A 156 -30.48 -6.14 -10.99
CA VAL A 156 -29.59 -7.31 -11.08
C VAL A 156 -28.35 -7.12 -10.21
N ARG A 157 -27.84 -5.88 -10.12
CA ARG A 157 -26.75 -5.46 -9.22
C ARG A 157 -25.41 -6.20 -9.40
N GLU A 158 -25.27 -7.08 -10.38
CA GLU A 158 -24.00 -7.70 -10.78
C GLU A 158 -23.69 -7.41 -12.25
N VAL A 159 -22.55 -6.77 -12.48
CA VAL A 159 -21.96 -6.58 -13.81
C VAL A 159 -20.78 -7.53 -13.94
N PHE A 160 -20.88 -8.46 -14.88
CA PHE A 160 -19.81 -9.39 -15.22
C PHE A 160 -19.19 -9.00 -16.56
N ALA A 161 -17.92 -8.60 -16.54
CA ALA A 161 -17.13 -8.29 -17.71
C ALA A 161 -16.23 -9.50 -18.04
N PRO A 162 -16.51 -10.25 -19.12
CA PRO A 162 -15.68 -11.37 -19.55
C PRO A 162 -14.23 -10.99 -19.87
N VAL A 163 -13.40 -12.01 -20.11
CA VAL A 163 -12.02 -11.83 -20.60
C VAL A 163 -12.02 -10.99 -21.88
N GLY A 164 -11.15 -9.98 -21.94
CA GLY A 164 -11.02 -9.09 -23.07
C GLY A 164 -10.42 -7.73 -22.67
N ILE A 165 -10.06 -6.93 -23.68
CA ILE A 165 -9.57 -5.55 -23.51
C ILE A 165 -10.71 -4.59 -23.86
N TYR A 166 -11.17 -3.84 -22.87
CA TYR A 166 -12.18 -2.80 -23.00
C TYR A 166 -11.51 -1.44 -22.96
N ASP A 167 -11.40 -0.79 -24.12
CA ASP A 167 -10.87 0.57 -24.19
C ASP A 167 -11.87 1.59 -23.67
N ILE A 168 -11.45 2.48 -22.78
CA ILE A 168 -12.27 3.49 -22.12
C ILE A 168 -11.67 4.87 -22.39
N ALA A 169 -12.35 5.67 -23.21
CA ALA A 169 -11.93 7.04 -23.49
C ALA A 169 -12.43 8.07 -22.47
N GLY A 170 -13.63 7.87 -21.90
CA GLY A 170 -14.28 8.79 -20.98
C GLY A 170 -14.33 8.29 -19.53
N THR A 171 -15.26 8.83 -18.75
CA THR A 171 -15.55 8.40 -17.37
C THR A 171 -16.81 7.55 -17.35
N VAL A 172 -16.76 6.41 -16.67
CA VAL A 172 -17.92 5.57 -16.34
C VAL A 172 -18.31 5.84 -14.89
N ARG A 173 -19.57 6.23 -14.66
CA ARG A 173 -20.11 6.59 -13.33
C ARG A 173 -21.07 5.52 -12.84
N VAL A 174 -20.91 5.12 -11.59
CA VAL A 174 -21.77 4.16 -10.88
C VAL A 174 -22.24 4.83 -9.60
N ASN A 175 -23.55 5.02 -9.47
CA ASN A 175 -24.13 5.89 -8.45
C ASN A 175 -25.00 5.18 -7.41
N ASP A 176 -25.00 3.85 -7.45
CA ASP A 176 -25.81 2.98 -6.60
C ASP A 176 -25.07 1.62 -6.49
N PRO A 177 -25.34 0.77 -5.48
CA PRO A 177 -24.67 -0.51 -5.31
C PRO A 177 -24.67 -1.35 -6.57
N CYS A 178 -23.49 -1.82 -6.97
CA CYS A 178 -23.34 -2.73 -8.09
C CYS A 178 -22.00 -3.45 -8.02
N ASN A 179 -22.01 -4.78 -7.96
CA ASN A 179 -20.82 -5.58 -8.04
C ASN A 179 -20.23 -5.50 -9.46
N PHE A 180 -18.92 -5.31 -9.54
CA PHE A 180 -18.17 -5.28 -10.80
C PHE A 180 -17.14 -6.41 -10.81
N ILE A 181 -17.42 -7.42 -11.63
CA ILE A 181 -16.73 -8.70 -11.62
C ILE A 181 -16.05 -8.91 -12.97
N GLY A 182 -14.74 -9.14 -12.92
CA GLY A 182 -13.97 -9.56 -14.07
C GLY A 182 -13.59 -11.03 -14.02
N VAL A 183 -12.67 -11.40 -14.90
CA VAL A 183 -12.00 -12.70 -14.92
C VAL A 183 -10.51 -12.45 -14.79
N LYS A 184 -9.91 -13.01 -13.73
CA LYS A 184 -8.46 -13.02 -13.58
C LYS A 184 -7.92 -14.28 -14.22
N THR A 185 -7.09 -14.13 -15.25
CA THR A 185 -6.30 -15.24 -15.77
C THR A 185 -4.84 -15.06 -15.36
N THR A 186 -4.11 -16.17 -15.29
CA THR A 186 -2.67 -16.12 -15.15
C THR A 186 -2.08 -15.46 -16.39
N PHE A 187 -1.21 -14.47 -16.19
CA PHE A 187 -0.45 -13.89 -17.29
C PHE A 187 0.31 -14.99 -18.03
N THR A 188 -0.04 -15.23 -19.28
CA THR A 188 0.81 -16.01 -20.17
C THR A 188 2.04 -15.18 -20.46
N ASN A 189 3.23 -15.77 -20.23
CA ASN A 189 4.49 -15.12 -20.58
C ASN A 189 4.63 -15.17 -22.11
N THR A 190 3.96 -14.25 -22.79
CA THR A 190 4.10 -14.08 -24.23
C THR A 190 5.44 -13.41 -24.50
N THR A 191 6.11 -13.83 -25.58
CA THR A 191 7.35 -13.21 -26.06
C THR A 191 7.16 -11.78 -26.54
N ASN A 192 5.90 -11.34 -26.70
CA ASN A 192 5.56 -9.94 -26.89
C ASN A 192 5.26 -9.30 -25.52
N PRO A 193 6.22 -8.58 -24.93
CA PRO A 193 6.04 -7.98 -23.61
C PRO A 193 4.92 -6.93 -23.59
N GLU A 194 4.55 -6.37 -24.76
CA GLU A 194 3.53 -5.34 -24.89
C GLU A 194 2.10 -5.84 -24.59
N ILE A 195 1.83 -7.15 -24.75
CA ILE A 195 0.47 -7.68 -24.59
C ILE A 195 0.46 -8.88 -23.66
N ARG A 196 0.32 -8.59 -22.36
CA ARG A 196 -0.12 -9.58 -21.37
C ARG A 196 -1.65 -9.66 -21.42
N GLU A 197 -2.17 -10.42 -22.37
CA GLU A 197 -3.61 -10.61 -22.65
C GLU A 197 -4.33 -11.51 -21.63
N GLY A 198 -4.07 -11.27 -20.35
CA GLY A 198 -4.62 -12.09 -19.28
C GLY A 198 -5.82 -11.45 -18.60
N GLY A 199 -7.05 -11.89 -18.92
CA GLY A 199 -8.24 -11.60 -18.12
C GLY A 199 -9.07 -10.42 -18.61
N THR A 200 -9.81 -9.80 -17.70
CA THR A 200 -10.64 -8.62 -17.97
C THR A 200 -9.81 -7.36 -17.76
N ILE A 201 -9.54 -6.63 -18.83
CA ILE A 201 -8.67 -5.45 -18.85
C ILE A 201 -9.48 -4.23 -19.30
N PHE A 202 -9.45 -3.16 -18.52
CA PHE A 202 -9.98 -1.84 -18.88
C PHE A 202 -8.81 -0.92 -19.18
N ARG A 203 -8.59 -0.61 -20.46
CA ARG A 203 -7.46 0.20 -20.92
C ARG A 203 -7.90 1.64 -21.18
N SER A 204 -7.18 2.61 -20.62
CA SER A 204 -7.45 4.02 -20.88
C SER A 204 -6.91 4.40 -22.26
N ILE A 205 -7.77 4.93 -23.13
CA ILE A 205 -7.38 5.47 -24.46
C ILE A 205 -7.69 6.96 -24.60
N GLY A 206 -8.28 7.57 -23.57
CA GLY A 206 -8.69 8.97 -23.58
C GLY A 206 -7.54 9.93 -23.28
N THR A 207 -7.65 11.16 -23.78
CA THR A 207 -6.80 12.30 -23.39
C THR A 207 -7.36 13.10 -22.22
N SER A 208 -8.56 12.75 -21.74
CA SER A 208 -9.18 13.39 -20.58
C SER A 208 -8.43 13.04 -19.31
N ASN A 209 -8.35 14.03 -18.40
CA ASN A 209 -7.81 13.83 -17.06
C ASN A 209 -8.83 13.43 -16.00
N ALA A 210 -10.09 13.28 -16.38
CA ALA A 210 -11.15 12.80 -15.50
C ALA A 210 -10.92 11.33 -15.12
N ASP A 211 -11.40 10.89 -13.97
CA ASP A 211 -11.23 9.50 -13.50
C ASP A 211 -11.87 8.49 -14.46
N MET A 212 -11.28 7.30 -14.60
CA MET A 212 -11.80 6.27 -15.52
C MET A 212 -13.10 5.64 -15.01
N PHE A 213 -13.09 5.15 -13.78
CA PHE A 213 -14.30 4.69 -13.09
C PHE A 213 -14.53 5.51 -11.83
N VAL A 214 -15.76 5.99 -11.67
CA VAL A 214 -16.21 6.76 -10.50
C VAL A 214 -17.39 6.05 -9.87
N PHE A 215 -17.22 5.55 -8.65
CA PHE A 215 -18.30 5.07 -7.81
C PHE A 215 -18.61 6.17 -6.80
N GLU A 216 -19.69 6.90 -7.03
CA GLU A 216 -20.07 8.07 -6.25
C GLU A 216 -21.61 8.20 -6.25
N PRO A 217 -22.26 8.33 -5.09
CA PRO A 217 -23.70 8.52 -5.02
C PRO A 217 -24.13 9.83 -5.71
N VAL A 218 -25.39 9.87 -6.17
CA VAL A 218 -25.93 11.05 -6.90
C VAL A 218 -25.90 12.34 -6.06
N ASN A 219 -25.95 12.23 -4.74
CA ASN A 219 -25.87 13.36 -3.81
C ASN A 219 -24.96 13.01 -2.61
N ASP A 220 -24.38 14.03 -1.98
CA ASP A 220 -23.37 13.87 -0.90
C ASP A 220 -23.95 13.31 0.42
N TYR A 221 -25.27 13.11 0.51
CA TYR A 221 -25.93 12.52 1.69
C TYR A 221 -26.31 11.05 1.48
N ASN A 222 -26.21 10.54 0.26
CA ASN A 222 -26.41 9.13 -0.03
C ASN A 222 -25.09 8.38 0.10
N VAL A 223 -25.20 7.06 0.17
CA VAL A 223 -24.06 6.15 0.31
C VAL A 223 -24.27 4.94 -0.58
N ILE A 224 -23.17 4.32 -1.01
CA ILE A 224 -23.18 3.07 -1.79
C ILE A 224 -22.84 1.92 -0.84
N PHE A 225 -23.82 1.06 -0.58
CA PHE A 225 -23.68 -0.12 0.29
C PHE A 225 -23.07 -1.33 -0.43
N GLY A 226 -22.14 -2.05 0.20
CA GLY A 226 -21.83 -3.46 -0.12
C GLY A 226 -21.31 -3.76 -1.53
N THR A 227 -20.70 -2.80 -2.23
CA THR A 227 -20.19 -3.02 -3.59
C THR A 227 -18.86 -3.78 -3.59
N LYS A 228 -18.79 -4.85 -4.37
CA LYS A 228 -17.57 -5.62 -4.64
C LYS A 228 -17.00 -5.32 -6.04
N ILE A 229 -15.71 -5.02 -6.11
CA ILE A 229 -14.95 -4.84 -7.36
C ILE A 229 -13.84 -5.90 -7.38
N THR A 230 -13.88 -6.85 -8.32
CA THR A 230 -13.01 -8.04 -8.26
C THR A 230 -12.49 -8.49 -9.62
N ASP A 231 -11.25 -8.99 -9.65
CA ASP A 231 -10.65 -9.68 -10.81
C ASP A 231 -10.53 -8.81 -12.08
N LEU A 232 -10.21 -7.54 -11.88
CA LEU A 232 -10.07 -6.55 -12.94
C LEU A 232 -8.63 -6.04 -13.05
N THR A 233 -8.20 -5.79 -14.28
CA THR A 233 -7.01 -4.97 -14.56
C THR A 233 -7.45 -3.62 -15.10
N PHE A 234 -6.95 -2.54 -14.52
CA PHE A 234 -7.07 -1.19 -15.05
C PHE A 234 -5.70 -0.77 -15.59
N LEU A 235 -5.64 -0.43 -16.86
CA LEU A 235 -4.39 -0.20 -17.60
C LEU A 235 -4.36 1.20 -18.21
N GLY A 236 -3.60 2.10 -17.61
CA GLY A 236 -3.38 3.47 -18.07
C GLY A 236 -2.18 3.62 -19.00
N SER A 237 -1.44 2.54 -19.30
CA SER A 237 -0.26 2.56 -20.18
C SER A 237 -0.34 1.52 -21.27
N ASN A 238 0.50 1.63 -22.30
CA ASN A 238 0.57 0.59 -23.34
C ASN A 238 1.11 -0.75 -22.80
N HIS A 239 1.70 -0.75 -21.60
CA HIS A 239 2.39 -1.89 -21.03
C HIS A 239 2.13 -2.03 -19.54
N PHE A 240 2.11 -3.26 -19.04
CA PHE A 240 1.80 -3.57 -17.63
C PHE A 240 2.94 -3.27 -16.61
N ASN A 241 4.14 -2.86 -17.03
CA ASN A 241 5.28 -2.65 -16.11
C ASN A 241 6.23 -1.49 -16.47
N THR A 242 6.27 -1.03 -17.73
CA THR A 242 7.25 -0.01 -18.15
C THR A 242 6.80 1.42 -17.87
N GLY A 243 5.52 1.64 -17.59
CA GLY A 243 4.98 2.98 -17.38
C GLY A 243 5.21 3.92 -18.58
N THR A 244 5.38 3.39 -19.79
CA THR A 244 5.45 4.16 -21.04
C THR A 244 4.03 4.57 -21.45
N ASN A 245 3.85 5.81 -21.92
CA ASN A 245 2.55 6.36 -22.34
C ASN A 245 1.47 6.28 -21.26
N LYS A 246 1.80 6.72 -20.04
CA LYS A 246 0.85 6.76 -18.92
C LYS A 246 -0.31 7.71 -19.21
N SER A 247 -1.50 7.31 -18.83
CA SER A 247 -2.71 8.11 -18.94
C SER A 247 -2.71 9.16 -17.83
N ASP A 248 -2.92 10.41 -18.19
CA ASP A 248 -2.96 11.55 -17.27
C ASP A 248 -4.30 11.62 -16.50
N ARG A 249 -4.69 10.54 -15.82
CA ARG A 249 -5.95 10.44 -15.05
C ARG A 249 -5.79 9.47 -13.89
N ARG A 250 -6.84 9.31 -13.07
CA ARG A 250 -6.95 8.20 -12.10
C ARG A 250 -7.69 7.01 -12.67
N ALA A 251 -7.35 5.80 -12.21
CA ALA A 251 -8.05 4.59 -12.61
C ALA A 251 -9.42 4.48 -11.92
N LEU A 252 -9.43 4.60 -10.58
CA LEU A 252 -10.60 4.33 -9.76
C LEU A 252 -10.76 5.39 -8.68
N TYR A 253 -11.93 6.03 -8.65
CA TYR A 253 -12.37 6.92 -7.59
C TYR A 253 -13.61 6.35 -6.91
N LEU A 254 -13.54 6.16 -5.59
CA LEU A 254 -14.58 5.54 -4.77
C LEU A 254 -14.96 6.52 -3.66
N LYS A 255 -16.21 7.00 -3.65
CA LYS A 255 -16.70 7.98 -2.68
C LYS A 255 -17.94 7.46 -1.95
N TYR A 256 -18.02 7.67 -0.64
CA TYR A 256 -19.18 7.29 0.19
C TYR A 256 -19.57 5.81 0.05
N MET A 257 -18.58 4.92 0.10
CA MET A 257 -18.78 3.47 0.02
C MET A 257 -18.82 2.92 1.44
N VAL A 258 -19.97 2.38 1.85
CA VAL A 258 -20.22 1.99 3.25
C VAL A 258 -20.60 0.52 3.35
N THR A 259 -20.42 -0.05 4.54
CA THR A 259 -20.90 -1.38 4.92
C THR A 259 -20.40 -2.46 3.97
N GLU A 260 -19.22 -3.00 4.27
CA GLU A 260 -18.62 -4.14 3.57
C GLU A 260 -18.27 -3.94 2.07
N PRO A 261 -17.87 -2.74 1.59
CA PRO A 261 -17.34 -2.62 0.24
C PRO A 261 -16.02 -3.39 0.12
N SER A 262 -15.80 -4.06 -1.02
CA SER A 262 -14.62 -4.92 -1.19
C SER A 262 -13.89 -4.70 -2.51
N LEU A 263 -12.56 -4.60 -2.43
CA LEU A 263 -11.66 -4.58 -3.59
C LEU A 263 -10.82 -5.86 -3.61
N GLU A 264 -10.97 -6.69 -4.62
CA GLU A 264 -10.32 -8.00 -4.67
C GLU A 264 -9.51 -8.22 -5.95
N ARG A 265 -8.25 -8.62 -5.78
CA ARG A 265 -7.38 -9.10 -6.86
C ARG A 265 -7.24 -8.11 -8.02
N LEU A 266 -7.35 -6.80 -7.74
CA LEU A 266 -7.22 -5.74 -8.72
C LEU A 266 -5.76 -5.52 -9.14
N ASN A 267 -5.55 -5.19 -10.41
CA ASN A 267 -4.25 -4.75 -10.91
C ASN A 267 -4.40 -3.38 -11.59
N VAL A 268 -3.83 -2.34 -11.00
CA VAL A 268 -3.92 -0.96 -11.50
C VAL A 268 -2.55 -0.50 -11.95
N VAL A 269 -2.40 -0.13 -13.22
CA VAL A 269 -1.07 0.16 -13.80
C VAL A 269 -1.08 1.43 -14.62
N GLY A 270 -0.08 2.30 -14.44
CA GLY A 270 0.27 3.31 -15.43
C GLY A 270 -0.64 4.56 -15.46
N PHE A 271 -1.15 4.99 -14.32
CA PHE A 271 -1.98 6.19 -14.18
C PHE A 271 -1.21 7.32 -13.51
N THR A 272 -0.94 8.41 -14.23
CA THR A 272 -0.10 9.51 -13.75
C THR A 272 -0.67 10.16 -12.49
N ARG A 273 -1.99 10.42 -12.47
CA ARG A 273 -2.69 11.07 -11.35
C ARG A 273 -3.14 10.11 -10.25
N GLY A 274 -2.68 8.86 -10.26
CA GLY A 274 -2.96 7.90 -9.19
C GLY A 274 -3.77 6.69 -9.65
N GLY A 275 -3.67 5.60 -8.90
CA GLY A 275 -4.37 4.35 -9.18
C GLY A 275 -5.75 4.30 -8.53
N ILE A 276 -5.77 4.16 -7.21
CA ILE A 276 -6.99 3.99 -6.40
C ILE A 276 -7.10 5.17 -5.45
N HIS A 277 -8.22 5.89 -5.52
CA HIS A 277 -8.56 6.93 -4.55
C HIS A 277 -9.88 6.58 -3.87
N THR A 278 -9.87 6.54 -2.55
CA THR A 278 -11.07 6.45 -1.73
C THR A 278 -11.28 7.70 -0.89
N ASN A 279 -12.53 8.16 -0.84
CA ASN A 279 -12.98 9.22 0.06
C ASN A 279 -14.24 8.74 0.79
N GLN A 280 -14.18 8.65 2.11
CA GLN A 280 -15.26 8.09 2.94
C GLN A 280 -15.57 6.62 2.59
N PHE A 281 -14.61 5.73 2.88
CA PHE A 281 -14.70 4.29 2.64
C PHE A 281 -14.73 3.55 3.97
N PHE A 282 -15.85 2.92 4.30
CA PHE A 282 -16.15 2.40 5.63
C PHE A 282 -16.29 0.90 5.64
N ASP A 283 -15.85 0.27 6.73
CA ASP A 283 -16.11 -1.13 7.07
C ASP A 283 -15.77 -2.09 5.93
N GLY A 284 -14.76 -1.74 5.13
CA GLY A 284 -14.44 -2.41 3.88
C GLY A 284 -13.22 -3.31 3.97
N SER A 285 -12.96 -4.06 2.90
CA SER A 285 -11.79 -4.94 2.84
C SER A 285 -11.16 -5.01 1.47
N TRP A 286 -9.83 -4.95 1.41
CA TRP A 286 -9.06 -5.10 0.17
C TRP A 286 -8.22 -6.37 0.23
N TYR A 287 -8.16 -7.13 -0.86
CA TYR A 287 -7.43 -8.39 -0.91
C TYR A 287 -6.58 -8.50 -2.17
N SER A 288 -5.27 -8.64 -2.00
CA SER A 288 -4.33 -8.91 -3.10
C SER A 288 -4.39 -7.91 -4.25
N CYS A 289 -4.61 -6.63 -3.93
CA CYS A 289 -4.60 -5.54 -4.89
C CYS A 289 -3.16 -5.13 -5.22
N ARG A 290 -2.91 -4.80 -6.49
CA ARG A 290 -1.62 -4.31 -6.97
C ARG A 290 -1.78 -2.97 -7.67
N VAL A 291 -0.92 -2.01 -7.33
CA VAL A 291 -0.87 -0.68 -7.94
C VAL A 291 0.56 -0.39 -8.39
N ILE A 292 0.79 -0.33 -9.70
CA ILE A 292 2.14 -0.23 -10.27
C ILE A 292 2.26 1.02 -11.14
N GLN A 293 3.40 1.71 -11.10
CA GLN A 293 3.70 2.81 -12.03
C GLN A 293 2.64 3.94 -12.02
N CYS A 294 1.95 4.13 -10.90
CA CYS A 294 0.96 5.18 -10.73
C CYS A 294 1.51 6.33 -9.86
N GLY A 295 0.83 7.48 -9.84
CA GLY A 295 1.18 8.63 -8.97
C GLY A 295 2.58 9.18 -9.27
N LYS A 296 2.74 9.75 -10.48
CA LYS A 296 4.03 10.16 -11.08
C LYS A 296 4.18 11.66 -11.28
N ASP A 297 3.17 12.43 -10.93
CA ASP A 297 3.17 13.88 -11.04
C ASP A 297 3.59 14.59 -9.75
N ASN A 298 3.88 13.83 -8.67
CA ASN A 298 4.15 14.34 -7.33
C ASN A 298 2.98 15.11 -6.68
N GLU A 299 1.81 15.14 -7.31
CA GLU A 299 0.62 15.79 -6.78
C GLU A 299 -0.35 14.73 -6.23
N TYR A 300 -0.54 13.65 -6.98
CA TYR A 300 -1.47 12.59 -6.64
C TYR A 300 -0.75 11.30 -6.29
N PRO A 301 -1.13 10.64 -5.19
CA PRO A 301 -0.55 9.36 -4.81
C PRO A 301 -1.13 8.22 -5.66
N ALA A 302 -0.39 7.13 -5.79
CA ALA A 302 -0.83 5.89 -6.41
C ALA A 302 -2.03 5.27 -5.65
N VAL A 303 -1.99 5.34 -4.32
CA VAL A 303 -3.12 5.02 -3.45
C VAL A 303 -3.40 6.21 -2.54
N TYR A 304 -4.62 6.76 -2.63
CA TYR A 304 -5.09 7.80 -1.72
C TYR A 304 -6.24 7.28 -0.87
N LEU A 305 -6.06 7.28 0.45
CA LEU A 305 -7.15 7.10 1.40
C LEU A 305 -7.41 8.43 2.11
N SER A 306 -8.63 8.96 1.98
CA SER A 306 -9.06 10.19 2.63
C SER A 306 -10.43 10.01 3.26
N GLY A 307 -10.77 10.81 4.26
CA GLY A 307 -12.11 10.88 4.81
C GLY A 307 -12.54 12.31 5.09
N GLU A 308 -13.77 12.50 5.54
CA GLU A 308 -14.23 13.75 6.13
C GLU A 308 -14.84 13.40 7.48
N SER A 309 -14.44 14.08 8.56
CA SER A 309 -15.08 13.93 9.89
C SER A 309 -15.25 12.48 10.38
N ASP A 310 -14.18 11.66 10.32
CA ASP A 310 -14.17 10.25 10.78
C ASP A 310 -14.79 9.21 9.81
N SER A 311 -14.74 9.48 8.50
CA SER A 311 -15.52 8.70 7.53
C SER A 311 -14.74 7.65 6.72
N THR A 312 -13.41 7.56 6.85
CA THR A 312 -12.68 6.38 6.34
C THR A 312 -12.21 5.60 7.54
N ASN A 313 -12.91 4.52 7.82
CA ASN A 313 -12.86 3.80 9.09
C ASN A 313 -12.99 2.28 8.89
N ALA A 314 -12.38 1.51 9.78
CA ALA A 314 -12.50 0.06 9.89
C ALA A 314 -12.19 -0.68 8.58
N LEU A 315 -11.15 -0.20 7.88
CA LEU A 315 -10.70 -0.74 6.61
C LEU A 315 -9.54 -1.73 6.81
N HIS A 316 -9.70 -2.95 6.31
CA HIS A 316 -8.65 -3.97 6.33
C HIS A 316 -8.07 -4.19 4.94
N ILE A 317 -6.77 -3.98 4.78
CA ILE A 317 -6.07 -4.04 3.49
C ILE A 317 -5.04 -5.16 3.54
N PHE A 318 -5.37 -6.30 2.93
CA PHE A 318 -4.54 -7.50 2.92
C PHE A 318 -3.76 -7.62 1.61
N GLY A 319 -2.43 -7.74 1.69
CA GLY A 319 -1.61 -8.04 0.53
C GLY A 319 -1.57 -6.93 -0.52
N LEU A 320 -1.71 -5.66 -0.11
CA LEU A 320 -1.54 -4.53 -1.03
C LEU A 320 -0.08 -4.45 -1.49
N HIS A 321 0.11 -4.48 -2.81
CA HIS A 321 1.41 -4.33 -3.45
C HIS A 321 1.44 -3.03 -4.26
N ILE A 322 2.13 -2.01 -3.75
CA ILE A 322 2.42 -0.77 -4.48
C ILE A 322 3.84 -0.85 -4.99
N GLU A 323 4.06 -0.71 -6.29
CA GLU A 323 5.39 -0.92 -6.89
C GLU A 323 5.71 0.16 -7.92
N ALA A 324 6.94 0.62 -7.90
CA ALA A 324 7.45 1.55 -8.90
C ALA A 324 6.60 2.83 -9.00
N CYS A 325 6.10 3.34 -7.87
CA CYS A 325 5.36 4.60 -7.77
C CYS A 325 6.26 5.70 -7.16
N GLU A 326 6.11 6.96 -7.59
CA GLU A 326 6.87 8.08 -7.01
C GLU A 326 6.20 8.60 -5.74
N PHE A 327 4.87 8.68 -5.77
CA PHE A 327 4.04 8.98 -4.63
C PHE A 327 3.18 7.75 -4.28
N PRO A 328 3.72 6.69 -3.63
CA PRO A 328 2.99 5.44 -3.43
C PRO A 328 1.70 5.58 -2.60
N LEU A 329 1.73 6.26 -1.46
CA LEU A 329 0.62 6.24 -0.50
C LEU A 329 0.44 7.60 0.18
N LYS A 330 -0.79 8.10 0.17
CA LYS A 330 -1.23 9.18 1.05
C LYS A 330 -2.42 8.71 1.88
N CYS A 331 -2.38 9.00 3.17
CA CYS A 331 -3.50 8.87 4.08
C CYS A 331 -3.75 10.23 4.75
N ASP A 332 -4.98 10.74 4.68
CA ASP A 332 -5.29 12.09 5.18
C ASP A 332 -6.68 12.21 5.83
N HIS A 333 -6.95 13.34 6.48
CA HIS A 333 -8.27 13.79 6.94
C HIS A 333 -9.04 12.84 7.91
N ASN A 334 -8.50 12.62 9.11
CA ASN A 334 -9.15 11.88 10.20
C ASN A 334 -9.50 10.42 9.89
N MET A 335 -8.72 9.77 9.01
CA MET A 335 -8.85 8.34 8.76
C MET A 335 -8.44 7.54 10.01
N ARG A 336 -9.24 6.54 10.42
CA ARG A 336 -8.99 5.74 11.63
C ARG A 336 -9.21 4.25 11.43
N HIS A 337 -8.66 3.44 12.33
CA HIS A 337 -8.81 1.97 12.32
C HIS A 337 -8.52 1.32 10.95
N VAL A 338 -7.58 1.88 10.18
CA VAL A 338 -7.16 1.29 8.91
C VAL A 338 -5.94 0.43 9.12
N GLN A 339 -6.00 -0.81 8.66
CA GLN A 339 -4.94 -1.79 8.82
C GLN A 339 -4.38 -2.22 7.46
N PHE A 340 -3.08 -2.08 7.27
CA PHE A 340 -2.34 -2.61 6.13
C PHE A 340 -1.61 -3.88 6.57
N ILE A 341 -1.94 -5.02 5.99
CA ILE A 341 -1.52 -6.34 6.50
C ILE A 341 -0.84 -7.13 5.37
N GLY A 342 0.43 -7.47 5.57
CA GLY A 342 1.15 -8.46 4.76
C GLY A 342 1.29 -8.09 3.28
N GLY A 343 1.79 -6.90 2.97
CA GLY A 343 1.97 -6.37 1.62
C GLY A 343 3.37 -5.78 1.39
N LYS A 344 3.51 -4.99 0.32
CA LYS A 344 4.77 -4.36 -0.07
C LYS A 344 4.54 -2.97 -0.66
N ILE A 345 5.35 -2.01 -0.25
CA ILE A 345 5.45 -0.69 -0.87
C ILE A 345 6.88 -0.53 -1.38
N GLU A 346 7.02 -0.41 -2.70
CA GLU A 346 8.30 -0.18 -3.38
C GLU A 346 8.30 1.13 -4.17
N MET A 347 9.33 1.94 -3.93
CA MET A 347 9.52 3.22 -4.60
C MET A 347 10.04 3.06 -6.04
N TYR A 348 9.66 3.99 -6.91
CA TYR A 348 10.13 4.00 -8.30
C TYR A 348 11.61 4.33 -8.49
N SER A 349 11.99 5.51 -8.03
CA SER A 349 13.31 6.08 -8.26
C SER A 349 14.09 6.06 -6.97
N ALA A 350 15.41 6.13 -7.12
CA ALA A 350 16.27 6.36 -5.98
C ALA A 350 15.78 7.62 -5.26
N THR A 351 15.62 8.77 -5.96
CA THR A 351 15.31 10.10 -5.40
C THR A 351 13.95 10.67 -5.81
N PRO A 352 12.89 10.55 -4.98
CA PRO A 352 11.63 11.25 -5.21
C PRO A 352 11.81 12.77 -5.19
N VAL A 353 11.01 13.48 -5.98
CA VAL A 353 10.89 14.95 -5.88
C VAL A 353 10.16 15.35 -4.59
N LEU A 354 9.29 14.46 -4.11
CA LEU A 354 8.52 14.65 -2.88
C LEU A 354 9.39 14.65 -1.62
N GLY A 355 8.97 15.45 -0.64
CA GLY A 355 9.57 15.43 0.70
C GLY A 355 9.38 14.10 1.45
N SER A 356 8.44 13.25 1.01
CA SER A 356 8.30 11.86 1.45
C SER A 356 7.35 11.09 0.52
N PRO A 357 7.66 9.83 0.16
CA PRO A 357 6.82 9.00 -0.71
C PRO A 357 5.58 8.45 0.01
N VAL A 358 5.62 8.25 1.33
CA VAL A 358 4.44 7.87 2.11
C VAL A 358 4.08 8.98 3.08
N GLN A 359 2.89 9.55 2.91
CA GLN A 359 2.42 10.68 3.70
C GLN A 359 1.22 10.28 4.55
N LEU A 360 1.36 10.43 5.87
CA LEU A 360 0.34 10.15 6.86
C LEU A 360 0.05 11.43 7.64
N SER A 361 -1.08 12.08 7.34
CA SER A 361 -1.49 13.35 7.93
C SER A 361 -2.88 13.21 8.55
N GLY A 362 -3.09 13.70 9.77
CA GLY A 362 -4.40 13.59 10.42
C GLY A 362 -4.91 12.15 10.52
N VAL A 363 -4.02 11.18 10.71
CA VAL A 363 -4.37 9.74 10.78
C VAL A 363 -4.54 9.31 12.23
N LEU A 364 -5.71 8.83 12.63
CA LEU A 364 -5.98 8.60 14.05
C LEU A 364 -5.43 7.28 14.57
N GLU A 365 -5.88 6.13 14.08
CA GLU A 365 -5.58 4.82 14.70
C GLU A 365 -5.22 3.79 13.63
N ASN A 366 -4.18 4.07 12.86
CA ASN A 366 -3.84 3.28 11.68
C ASN A 366 -2.62 2.38 11.92
N THR A 367 -2.63 1.19 11.34
CA THR A 367 -1.62 0.16 11.63
C THR A 367 -1.07 -0.46 10.36
N PHE A 368 0.24 -0.68 10.31
CA PHE A 368 0.93 -1.50 9.33
C PHE A 368 1.43 -2.77 10.04
N VAL A 369 1.07 -3.95 9.54
CA VAL A 369 1.41 -5.25 10.12
C VAL A 369 2.11 -6.11 9.08
N GLY A 370 3.33 -6.54 9.35
CA GLY A 370 4.06 -7.44 8.45
C GLY A 370 4.30 -6.86 7.05
N MET A 371 4.35 -5.54 6.92
CA MET A 371 4.53 -4.85 5.64
C MET A 371 6.01 -4.78 5.26
N GLN A 372 6.28 -4.90 3.96
CA GLN A 372 7.61 -4.65 3.40
C GLN A 372 7.69 -3.22 2.82
N PHE A 373 8.73 -2.48 3.19
CA PHE A 373 9.05 -1.17 2.65
C PHE A 373 10.39 -1.28 1.94
N VAL A 374 10.37 -1.17 0.62
CA VAL A 374 11.52 -1.50 -0.22
C VAL A 374 11.86 -0.29 -1.06
N GLN A 375 13.14 0.08 -1.08
CA GLN A 375 13.65 0.94 -2.12
C GLN A 375 14.19 0.06 -3.26
N ARG A 376 13.93 0.46 -4.51
CA ARG A 376 14.39 -0.29 -5.69
C ARG A 376 15.91 -0.44 -5.70
N SER A 377 16.38 -1.57 -6.24
CA SER A 377 17.81 -1.93 -6.34
C SER A 377 18.67 -0.88 -7.03
N ALA A 378 19.83 -0.60 -6.42
CA ALA A 378 20.93 0.10 -7.06
C ALA A 378 21.44 -0.63 -8.32
N ASN A 379 21.20 -1.94 -8.44
CA ASN A 379 21.62 -2.73 -9.59
C ASN A 379 20.59 -2.77 -10.73
N ASP A 380 19.54 -1.95 -10.68
CA ASP A 380 18.58 -1.84 -11.79
C ASP A 380 19.11 -0.83 -12.84
N PRO A 381 19.66 -1.31 -13.97
CA PRO A 381 20.47 -0.49 -14.89
C PRO A 381 19.70 0.64 -15.59
N GLY A 382 18.36 0.67 -15.49
CA GLY A 382 17.53 1.71 -16.09
C GLY A 382 17.30 2.96 -15.23
N TYR A 383 17.75 2.98 -13.97
CA TYR A 383 17.28 3.98 -12.98
C TYR A 383 18.40 4.59 -12.10
N TYR A 384 19.66 4.41 -12.52
CA TYR A 384 20.86 4.64 -11.72
C TYR A 384 21.44 6.07 -11.78
N ASP A 385 20.61 7.12 -11.85
CA ASP A 385 21.15 8.43 -12.24
C ASP A 385 21.77 9.29 -11.13
N ASN A 386 21.79 8.91 -9.85
CA ASN A 386 22.62 9.60 -8.84
C ASN A 386 22.67 8.88 -7.48
N VAL A 387 23.75 8.12 -7.24
CA VAL A 387 24.08 7.50 -5.94
C VAL A 387 24.40 8.52 -4.83
N THR A 388 24.50 9.80 -5.18
CA THR A 388 24.94 10.89 -4.28
C THR A 388 23.79 11.64 -3.61
N LYS A 389 22.55 11.48 -4.09
CA LYS A 389 21.41 12.22 -3.53
C LYS A 389 20.85 11.49 -2.32
N ILE A 390 20.92 12.18 -1.18
CA ILE A 390 20.30 11.75 0.07
C ILE A 390 18.79 11.68 -0.14
N GLN A 391 18.20 10.58 0.31
CA GLN A 391 16.78 10.35 0.16
C GLN A 391 15.93 11.17 1.12
N PRO A 392 14.71 11.58 0.72
CA PRO A 392 13.71 12.01 1.67
C PRO A 392 13.34 10.85 2.60
N PRO A 393 12.82 11.15 3.79
CA PRO A 393 12.23 10.15 4.69
C PRO A 393 11.15 9.32 3.97
N PHE A 394 11.19 8.00 4.10
CA PHE A 394 10.20 7.10 3.49
C PHE A 394 8.78 7.40 4.00
N PHE A 395 8.64 7.69 5.29
CA PHE A 395 7.39 8.12 5.92
C PHE A 395 7.49 9.55 6.43
N SER A 396 6.48 10.35 6.11
CA SER A 396 6.18 11.63 6.78
C SER A 396 4.91 11.48 7.59
N ILE A 397 5.00 11.72 8.90
CA ILE A 397 3.90 11.56 9.86
C ILE A 397 3.68 12.89 10.55
N ALA A 398 2.61 13.59 10.15
CA ALA A 398 2.35 14.94 10.64
C ALA A 398 1.57 14.96 11.97
N SER A 399 0.60 14.06 12.13
CA SER A 399 -0.27 14.04 13.32
C SER A 399 -1.03 12.72 13.45
N GLY A 400 -1.55 12.48 14.66
CA GLY A 400 -2.39 11.34 15.05
C GLY A 400 -1.60 10.12 15.52
N ARG A 401 -2.16 8.90 15.49
CA ARG A 401 -1.54 7.69 16.07
C ARG A 401 -1.37 6.56 15.04
N VAL A 402 -0.13 6.14 14.85
CA VAL A 402 0.25 5.15 13.83
C VAL A 402 1.08 4.04 14.46
N SER A 403 0.81 2.79 14.08
CA SER A 403 1.55 1.62 14.54
C SER A 403 2.19 0.83 13.38
N PHE A 404 3.41 0.33 13.59
CA PHE A 404 4.15 -0.54 12.69
C PHE A 404 4.58 -1.80 13.46
N ASN A 405 4.00 -2.95 13.14
CA ASN A 405 4.18 -4.19 13.89
C ASN A 405 4.77 -5.27 12.98
N GLY A 406 5.98 -5.74 13.28
CA GLY A 406 6.63 -6.79 12.51
C GLY A 406 6.95 -6.41 11.06
N CYS A 407 7.14 -5.11 10.77
CA CYS A 407 7.41 -4.62 9.42
C CYS A 407 8.89 -4.83 9.05
N PHE A 408 9.18 -4.84 7.75
CA PHE A 408 10.53 -4.97 7.21
C PHE A 408 10.84 -3.84 6.23
N GLY A 409 11.73 -2.93 6.61
CA GLY A 409 12.30 -1.91 5.75
C GLY A 409 13.67 -2.33 5.23
N THR A 410 13.92 -2.25 3.93
CA THR A 410 15.26 -2.40 3.36
C THR A 410 15.51 -1.43 2.22
N THR A 411 16.77 -0.99 2.11
CA THR A 411 17.27 -0.29 0.94
C THR A 411 18.58 -0.93 0.45
N PRO A 412 18.66 -1.27 -0.83
CA PRO A 412 19.88 -1.75 -1.46
C PRO A 412 20.83 -0.61 -1.86
N THR A 413 20.50 0.65 -1.55
CA THR A 413 21.33 1.79 -2.00
C THR A 413 22.54 1.99 -1.07
N PRO A 414 23.75 2.23 -1.61
CA PRO A 414 24.92 2.54 -0.76
C PRO A 414 24.75 3.80 0.08
N ALA A 415 23.81 4.67 -0.29
CA ALA A 415 23.45 5.86 0.45
C ALA A 415 22.54 5.55 1.64
N GLY A 416 22.02 4.34 1.85
CA GLY A 416 21.09 4.08 2.97
C GLY A 416 19.77 4.88 2.90
N THR A 417 18.94 4.74 3.93
CA THR A 417 17.57 5.29 3.94
C THR A 417 17.24 6.05 5.22
N LYS A 418 16.57 7.19 5.02
CA LYS A 418 15.76 7.85 6.03
C LYS A 418 14.39 7.18 6.06
N TRP A 419 14.03 6.59 7.19
CA TRP A 419 12.79 5.84 7.31
C TRP A 419 11.64 6.74 7.75
N PHE A 420 11.84 7.56 8.79
CA PHE A 420 10.75 8.31 9.41
C PHE A 420 11.10 9.77 9.63
N ASN A 421 10.15 10.63 9.33
CA ASN A 421 10.10 12.01 9.78
C ASN A 421 8.73 12.30 10.39
N GLN A 422 8.70 12.42 11.72
CA GLN A 422 7.51 12.73 12.48
C GLN A 422 7.59 14.15 13.02
N THR A 423 6.58 14.95 12.70
CA THR A 423 6.44 16.32 13.24
C THR A 423 5.39 16.40 14.34
N GLY A 424 4.54 15.38 14.52
CA GLY A 424 3.55 15.30 15.59
C GLY A 424 2.94 13.91 15.78
N GLY A 425 2.06 13.78 16.77
CA GLY A 425 1.32 12.53 17.06
C GLY A 425 2.07 11.50 17.93
N GLU A 426 1.54 10.28 17.96
CA GLU A 426 2.13 9.09 18.60
C GLU A 426 2.50 8.04 17.55
N ILE A 427 3.72 7.51 17.60
CA ILE A 427 4.13 6.37 16.77
C ILE A 427 4.49 5.19 17.66
N ILE A 428 4.03 4.00 17.28
CA ILE A 428 4.44 2.73 17.88
C ILE A 428 5.11 1.89 16.81
N ILE A 429 6.36 1.49 17.02
CA ILE A 429 7.10 0.61 16.12
C ILE A 429 7.58 -0.58 16.96
N ASP A 430 6.99 -1.75 16.75
CA ASP A 430 7.27 -2.97 17.53
C ASP A 430 7.69 -4.14 16.64
N GLY A 431 8.71 -4.87 17.07
CA GLY A 431 9.17 -6.11 16.43
C GLY A 431 9.59 -5.97 14.96
N SER A 432 9.88 -4.76 14.51
CA SER A 432 10.18 -4.45 13.10
C SER A 432 11.68 -4.50 12.82
N THR A 433 12.04 -4.68 11.56
CA THR A 433 13.43 -4.66 11.11
C THR A 433 13.63 -3.57 10.07
N PHE A 434 14.65 -2.73 10.26
CA PHE A 434 15.04 -1.70 9.31
C PHE A 434 16.50 -1.88 8.93
N ASP A 435 16.74 -2.17 7.66
CA ASP A 435 18.07 -2.36 7.11
C ASP A 435 18.59 -1.08 6.45
N ASN A 436 19.92 -0.95 6.46
CA ASN A 436 20.69 0.11 5.81
C ASN A 436 20.18 1.53 6.16
N CYS A 437 20.04 1.77 7.46
CA CYS A 437 19.57 3.04 8.02
C CYS A 437 20.69 4.09 7.99
N TRP A 438 20.45 5.21 7.29
CA TRP A 438 21.38 6.34 7.23
C TRP A 438 20.66 7.69 7.16
N GLY A 439 21.11 8.63 7.99
CA GLY A 439 20.55 9.98 8.05
C GLY A 439 21.07 10.93 6.98
N GLY A 440 22.13 10.63 6.25
CA GLY A 440 22.73 11.58 5.31
C GLY A 440 23.90 12.36 5.91
N ASP A 441 23.93 13.66 5.63
CA ASP A 441 24.89 14.63 6.13
C ASP A 441 24.67 14.99 7.61
N ASP A 442 25.50 15.90 8.14
CA ASP A 442 25.77 16.09 9.58
C ASP A 442 24.56 16.31 10.50
N THR A 443 23.40 16.69 9.96
CA THR A 443 22.23 17.10 10.75
C THR A 443 21.02 16.19 10.63
N ALA A 444 21.01 15.27 9.66
CA ALA A 444 19.84 14.46 9.38
C ALA A 444 19.96 13.06 9.98
N TYR A 445 18.81 12.49 10.37
CA TYR A 445 18.69 11.21 11.06
C TYR A 445 17.89 10.23 10.21
N ALA A 446 18.21 8.94 10.31
CA ALA A 446 17.40 7.91 9.67
C ALA A 446 15.98 7.85 10.27
N PHE A 447 15.89 8.13 11.57
CA PHE A 447 14.65 8.25 12.32
C PHE A 447 14.61 9.62 12.99
N SER A 448 13.73 10.50 12.53
CA SER A 448 13.54 11.84 13.11
C SER A 448 12.16 11.93 13.74
N PHE A 449 12.12 11.89 15.07
CA PHE A 449 10.88 11.91 15.82
C PHE A 449 10.76 13.17 16.68
N SER A 450 9.73 13.97 16.42
CA SER A 450 9.43 15.17 17.23
C SER A 450 8.28 14.94 18.22
N GLY A 451 7.48 13.88 18.03
CA GLY A 451 6.34 13.52 18.89
C GLY A 451 6.67 12.39 19.87
N GLN A 452 5.61 11.76 20.41
CA GLN A 452 5.75 10.59 21.27
C GLN A 452 6.05 9.35 20.43
N VAL A 453 7.02 8.54 20.86
CA VAL A 453 7.39 7.30 20.17
C VAL A 453 7.58 6.16 21.15
N LYS A 454 7.03 5.00 20.80
CA LYS A 454 7.37 3.70 21.39
C LYS A 454 8.10 2.87 20.35
N PHE A 455 9.42 2.77 20.48
CA PHE A 455 10.27 2.00 19.59
C PHE A 455 10.75 0.75 20.34
N LEU A 456 10.06 -0.37 20.09
CA LEU A 456 10.10 -1.58 20.91
C LEU A 456 10.64 -2.78 20.11
N ASN A 457 11.57 -3.53 20.68
CA ASN A 457 11.98 -4.86 20.17
C ASN A 457 12.39 -4.90 18.68
N ASN A 458 12.91 -3.80 18.14
CA ASN A 458 13.25 -3.69 16.72
C ASN A 458 14.69 -4.12 16.43
N ASN A 459 14.94 -4.56 15.21
CA ASN A 459 16.29 -4.73 14.66
C ASN A 459 16.63 -3.58 13.71
N VAL A 460 17.76 -2.92 13.92
CA VAL A 460 18.17 -1.77 13.11
C VAL A 460 19.59 -1.97 12.62
N TYR A 461 19.78 -2.08 11.31
CA TYR A 461 21.10 -2.15 10.71
C TYR A 461 21.48 -0.76 10.21
N CYS A 462 22.46 -0.13 10.85
CA CYS A 462 22.92 1.21 10.51
C CYS A 462 24.29 1.13 9.84
N GLN A 463 24.46 1.77 8.69
CA GLN A 463 25.75 1.84 8.00
C GLN A 463 26.37 3.24 8.18
N PRO A 464 27.67 3.34 8.47
CA PRO A 464 28.35 4.63 8.39
C PRO A 464 28.63 4.96 6.93
N THR A 465 28.36 6.20 6.54
CA THR A 465 28.76 6.71 5.22
C THR A 465 29.63 7.92 5.43
N ASN A 466 30.80 7.97 4.78
CA ASN A 466 31.81 9.03 4.95
C ASN A 466 32.25 9.23 6.41
N GLY A 467 32.29 8.16 7.20
CA GLY A 467 32.65 8.20 8.62
C GLY A 467 31.58 8.85 9.51
N LYS A 468 30.38 9.11 9.01
CA LYS A 468 29.29 9.78 9.75
C LYS A 468 28.15 8.83 10.03
N ARG A 469 27.56 8.94 11.23
CA ARG A 469 26.39 8.14 11.63
C ARG A 469 25.46 8.92 12.53
N ASN A 470 24.28 9.27 12.01
CA ASN A 470 23.16 9.84 12.76
C ASN A 470 21.95 8.91 12.62
N LEU A 471 21.64 8.14 13.66
CA LEU A 471 20.60 7.11 13.54
C LEU A 471 19.23 7.62 13.97
N MET A 472 19.03 7.97 15.24
CA MET A 472 17.72 8.43 15.73
C MET A 472 17.78 9.74 16.51
N LYS A 473 16.79 10.59 16.26
CA LYS A 473 16.47 11.78 17.04
C LYS A 473 15.09 11.62 17.65
N PHE A 474 14.95 11.97 18.93
CA PHE A 474 13.71 11.83 19.68
C PHE A 474 13.27 13.15 20.32
N GLY A 475 11.96 13.34 20.38
CA GLY A 475 11.30 14.43 21.08
C GLY A 475 11.01 14.07 22.54
N ASN A 476 9.84 14.49 23.03
CA ASN A 476 9.42 14.28 24.41
C ASN A 476 8.79 12.90 24.61
N GLU A 477 8.93 12.36 25.83
CA GLU A 477 8.19 11.18 26.33
C GLU A 477 8.31 9.93 25.46
N CYS A 478 9.48 9.72 24.84
CA CYS A 478 9.73 8.54 24.02
C CYS A 478 10.14 7.33 24.89
N LEU A 479 9.77 6.12 24.48
CA LEU A 479 10.21 4.86 25.06
C LEU A 479 10.92 4.03 23.99
N ILE A 480 12.22 3.84 24.17
CA ILE A 480 13.08 3.09 23.26
C ILE A 480 13.61 1.88 24.03
N THR A 481 13.06 0.69 23.80
CA THR A 481 13.45 -0.48 24.59
C THR A 481 13.46 -1.81 23.84
N GLY A 482 14.33 -2.72 24.26
CA GLY A 482 14.44 -4.07 23.70
C GLY A 482 15.01 -4.13 22.28
N ASN A 483 15.48 -3.00 21.74
CA ASN A 483 15.95 -2.94 20.36
C ASN A 483 17.37 -3.48 20.23
N THR A 484 17.68 -4.02 19.06
CA THR A 484 19.04 -4.39 18.67
C THR A 484 19.50 -3.54 17.50
N VAL A 485 20.61 -2.84 17.69
CA VAL A 485 21.25 -2.02 16.65
C VAL A 485 22.53 -2.70 16.20
N TYR A 486 22.63 -3.01 14.90
CA TYR A 486 23.78 -3.59 14.25
C TYR A 486 24.50 -2.55 13.41
N ASP A 487 25.82 -2.55 13.51
CA ASP A 487 26.70 -1.92 12.54
C ASP A 487 27.41 -3.03 11.75
N PRO A 488 26.94 -3.32 10.52
CA PRO A 488 27.54 -4.35 9.68
C PRO A 488 28.84 -3.86 8.99
N SER A 489 29.29 -2.61 9.24
CA SER A 489 30.47 -2.11 8.55
C SER A 489 31.71 -2.89 8.96
N ASN A 490 32.32 -3.57 7.98
CA ASN A 490 33.59 -4.28 8.10
C ASN A 490 34.77 -3.28 8.24
N GLY A 491 34.73 -2.37 9.21
CA GLY A 491 35.87 -1.55 9.61
C GLY A 491 35.96 -0.14 9.01
N ALA A 492 34.90 0.41 8.40
CA ALA A 492 34.88 1.84 8.10
C ALA A 492 34.78 2.62 9.41
N ALA A 493 35.87 3.30 9.79
CA ALA A 493 35.91 4.07 11.03
C ALA A 493 34.82 5.15 11.01
N VAL A 494 33.92 5.09 11.98
CA VAL A 494 33.08 6.25 12.32
C VAL A 494 34.05 7.33 12.82
N THR A 495 33.97 8.54 12.28
CA THR A 495 34.76 9.71 12.68
C THR A 495 33.89 10.77 13.35
N SER A 496 32.58 10.81 13.06
CA SER A 496 31.63 11.76 13.67
C SER A 496 30.17 11.26 13.62
N GLY A 497 29.26 11.99 14.29
CA GLY A 497 27.84 11.63 14.42
C GLY A 497 27.50 10.97 15.76
N GLN A 498 26.22 10.64 15.93
CA GLN A 498 25.65 10.03 17.13
C GLN A 498 24.57 8.99 16.83
N LEU A 499 24.49 7.95 17.64
CA LEU A 499 23.44 6.94 17.49
C LEU A 499 22.07 7.50 17.92
N PHE A 500 22.02 8.14 19.08
CA PHE A 500 20.80 8.67 19.66
C PHE A 500 20.96 10.12 20.08
N LEU A 501 20.03 10.97 19.65
CA LEU A 501 19.86 12.34 20.13
C LEU A 501 18.52 12.48 20.85
N ALA A 502 18.54 12.79 22.15
CA ALA A 502 17.34 13.11 22.92
C ALA A 502 17.18 14.64 23.02
N ASP A 503 16.35 15.20 22.13
CA ASP A 503 16.07 16.64 22.07
C ASP A 503 14.87 17.08 22.94
N GLY A 504 14.11 16.13 23.48
CA GLY A 504 13.01 16.38 24.40
C GLY A 504 13.21 15.81 25.81
N VAL A 505 12.24 16.04 26.68
CA VAL A 505 12.23 15.58 28.08
C VAL A 505 11.47 14.26 28.26
N GLY A 506 11.77 13.51 29.33
CA GLY A 506 11.01 12.31 29.70
C GLY A 506 11.25 11.10 28.81
N THR A 507 12.29 11.13 27.98
CA THR A 507 12.64 10.04 27.09
C THR A 507 13.41 8.94 27.84
N LYS A 508 13.03 7.68 27.62
CA LYS A 508 13.57 6.49 28.26
C LYS A 508 14.23 5.58 27.22
N LEU A 509 15.50 5.25 27.42
CA LEU A 509 16.26 4.33 26.57
C LEU A 509 16.70 3.14 27.42
N GLU A 510 15.99 2.02 27.37
CA GLU A 510 16.21 0.93 28.33
C GLU A 510 16.39 -0.41 27.62
N ASN A 511 17.23 -1.30 28.13
CA ASN A 511 17.39 -2.68 27.62
C ASN A 511 17.68 -2.78 26.10
N ASN A 512 18.40 -1.81 25.53
CA ASN A 512 18.81 -1.87 24.12
C ASN A 512 20.18 -2.53 23.98
N ARG A 513 20.39 -3.22 22.86
CA ARG A 513 21.63 -3.90 22.49
C ARG A 513 22.26 -3.20 21.30
N ILE A 514 23.57 -2.98 21.35
CA ILE A 514 24.32 -2.32 20.28
C ILE A 514 25.50 -3.23 19.90
N PHE A 515 25.66 -3.51 18.61
CA PHE A 515 26.73 -4.33 18.05
C PHE A 515 27.55 -3.55 17.02
N GLY A 516 28.87 -3.53 17.18
CA GLY A 516 29.83 -2.88 16.28
C GLY A 516 30.51 -1.65 16.87
N SER A 517 31.11 -0.82 16.02
CA SER A 517 31.94 0.33 16.44
C SER A 517 31.15 1.63 16.40
N PHE A 518 31.08 2.37 17.51
CA PHE A 518 30.34 3.62 17.63
C PHE A 518 31.19 4.68 18.35
N ASN A 519 31.24 5.90 17.83
CA ASN A 519 31.98 7.01 18.46
C ASN A 519 31.20 7.67 19.59
N LYS A 520 29.89 7.86 19.39
CA LYS A 520 28.99 8.49 20.36
C LYS A 520 27.66 7.75 20.33
N VAL A 521 27.36 7.07 21.43
CA VAL A 521 26.10 6.33 21.56
C VAL A 521 24.95 7.30 21.86
N LEU A 522 25.17 8.29 22.72
CA LEU A 522 24.13 9.18 23.17
C LEU A 522 24.66 10.61 23.30
N ASP A 523 23.90 11.56 22.76
CA ASP A 523 23.97 12.97 23.14
C ASP A 523 22.61 13.40 23.66
N ALA A 524 22.63 14.24 24.68
CA ALA A 524 21.44 14.91 25.15
C ALA A 524 21.77 16.39 25.27
N THR A 525 20.96 17.24 24.65
CA THR A 525 21.10 18.69 24.76
C THR A 525 20.84 19.17 26.19
N SER A 526 20.25 18.33 27.05
CA SER A 526 20.17 18.54 28.51
C SER A 526 20.21 17.21 29.28
N THR A 527 20.83 17.19 30.47
CA THR A 527 20.89 16.00 31.35
C THR A 527 19.55 15.64 32.00
N ALA A 528 18.56 16.55 31.98
CA ALA A 528 17.21 16.30 32.47
C ALA A 528 16.36 15.43 31.50
N ASN A 529 16.91 15.08 30.34
CA ASN A 529 16.16 14.46 29.24
C ASN A 529 16.12 12.92 29.29
N LEU A 530 16.90 12.29 30.17
CA LEU A 530 17.10 10.84 30.18
C LEU A 530 16.72 10.22 31.52
N ILE A 531 15.74 9.30 31.51
CA ILE A 531 15.35 8.52 32.68
C ILE A 531 15.69 7.04 32.39
N GLY A 532 16.57 6.44 33.20
CA GLY A 532 16.73 4.98 33.25
C GLY A 532 17.62 4.32 32.18
N THR A 533 18.60 5.03 31.60
CA THR A 533 19.43 4.48 30.51
C THR A 533 20.13 3.18 30.88
N THR A 534 19.63 2.05 30.37
CA THR A 534 20.22 0.71 30.56
C THR A 534 20.65 0.12 29.22
N TRP A 535 21.95 -0.17 29.08
CA TRP A 535 22.57 -0.68 27.85
C TRP A 535 23.14 -2.07 28.13
N SER A 536 22.47 -3.13 27.67
CA SER A 536 23.01 -4.49 27.78
C SER A 536 23.82 -4.81 26.53
N GLY A 537 25.12 -4.52 26.54
CA GLY A 537 26.03 -5.12 25.57
C GLY A 537 26.03 -6.64 25.77
N ILE A 538 25.61 -7.42 24.76
CA ILE A 538 25.68 -8.88 24.82
C ILE A 538 26.90 -9.31 24.03
N GLY A 539 27.78 -10.02 24.74
CA GLY A 539 29.19 -10.10 24.43
C GLY A 539 29.91 -9.17 25.40
N GLU A 540 31.04 -9.63 25.93
CA GLU A 540 32.01 -8.81 26.64
C GLU A 540 32.65 -7.80 25.66
N ALA A 541 31.80 -6.99 25.01
CA ALA A 541 32.21 -5.96 24.09
C ALA A 541 32.90 -4.90 24.94
N LEU A 542 34.23 -5.01 24.91
CA LEU A 542 35.20 -4.06 25.40
C LEU A 542 34.95 -2.70 24.73
N ILE A 543 34.29 -1.78 25.42
CA ILE A 543 34.01 -0.43 24.90
C ILE A 543 35.33 0.32 24.83
N SER A 544 35.77 0.72 23.64
CA SER A 544 37.07 1.40 23.48
C SER A 544 36.98 2.86 23.91
N ILE A 545 37.85 3.25 24.84
CA ILE A 545 38.02 4.65 25.21
C ILE A 545 38.66 5.40 24.03
N PRO A 546 38.19 6.63 23.69
CA PRO A 546 38.80 7.42 22.63
C PRO A 546 40.30 7.63 22.84
N ASP A 547 41.07 7.50 21.77
CA ASP A 547 42.52 7.69 21.80
C ASP A 547 42.88 9.11 22.27
N GLY A 548 43.83 9.20 23.21
CA GLY A 548 44.29 10.44 23.82
C GLY A 548 43.36 11.03 24.90
N ALA A 549 42.24 10.38 25.23
CA ALA A 549 41.30 10.90 26.22
C ALA A 549 41.91 10.88 27.64
N THR A 550 42.01 12.06 28.26
CA THR A 550 42.46 12.21 29.66
C THR A 550 41.31 12.17 30.66
N THR A 551 40.08 12.41 30.21
CA THR A 551 38.86 12.42 31.05
C THR A 551 37.68 11.74 30.32
N PRO A 552 37.78 10.45 29.99
CA PRO A 552 36.75 9.77 29.22
C PRO A 552 35.40 9.75 29.93
N ASP A 553 34.33 9.91 29.17
CA ASP A 553 32.96 9.72 29.63
C ASP A 553 32.69 8.22 29.82
N VAL A 554 32.05 7.85 30.94
CA VAL A 554 31.60 6.48 31.23
C VAL A 554 30.14 6.43 31.67
N GLY A 555 29.37 7.50 31.51
CA GLY A 555 27.94 7.54 31.89
C GLY A 555 27.08 6.53 31.15
N TYR A 556 27.54 6.03 30.00
CA TYR A 556 26.89 4.97 29.23
C TYR A 556 27.15 3.55 29.78
N VAL A 557 28.08 3.35 30.72
CA VAL A 557 28.39 2.04 31.30
C VAL A 557 27.36 1.69 32.37
N ASP A 558 26.30 1.01 31.95
CA ASP A 558 25.09 0.71 32.72
C ASP A 558 25.29 -0.25 33.94
N ARG A 559 24.33 -0.20 34.88
CA ARG A 559 24.11 -1.15 35.98
C ARG A 559 23.99 -2.60 35.50
N ASN A 560 23.45 -2.82 34.29
CA ASN A 560 23.29 -4.12 33.64
C ASN A 560 24.12 -4.28 32.35
N GLY A 561 25.00 -3.32 32.04
CA GLY A 561 25.81 -3.31 30.81
C GLY A 561 27.20 -3.90 30.91
N SER A 562 27.94 -3.88 29.80
CA SER A 562 29.35 -4.28 29.78
C SER A 562 30.15 -3.32 30.65
N LYS A 563 30.65 -3.83 31.77
CA LYS A 563 31.56 -3.09 32.66
C LYS A 563 32.95 -2.96 32.06
N TRP A 564 33.23 -3.60 30.92
CA TRP A 564 34.56 -3.73 30.33
C TRP A 564 34.87 -2.59 29.37
N LEU A 565 35.86 -1.77 29.72
CA LEU A 565 36.39 -0.66 28.92
C LEU A 565 37.79 -1.02 28.39
N LYS A 566 38.05 -0.73 27.13
CA LYS A 566 39.32 -1.00 26.46
C LYS A 566 40.17 0.26 26.38
N LEU A 567 41.40 0.20 26.88
CA LEU A 567 42.38 1.28 26.81
C LEU A 567 43.36 1.00 25.66
N SER A 568 43.25 1.74 24.57
CA SER A 568 44.06 1.53 23.36
C SER A 568 44.77 2.80 22.88
N ASN A 569 45.25 3.63 23.80
CA ASN A 569 45.92 4.88 23.45
C ASN A 569 47.14 4.64 22.55
N THR A 570 47.25 5.37 21.44
CA THR A 570 48.37 5.25 20.48
C THR A 570 49.64 5.94 20.97
N SER A 571 49.50 6.87 21.93
CA SER A 571 50.59 7.59 22.59
C SER A 571 50.40 7.62 24.11
N PRO A 572 51.47 7.84 24.91
CA PRO A 572 51.39 7.92 26.37
C PRO A 572 50.30 8.91 26.83
N THR A 573 49.25 8.38 27.45
CA THR A 573 48.06 9.13 27.87
C THR A 573 47.78 8.85 29.34
N THR A 574 47.55 9.91 30.10
CA THR A 574 47.19 9.81 31.53
C THR A 574 45.72 10.13 31.72
N ILE A 575 44.94 9.16 32.18
CA ILE A 575 43.52 9.35 32.54
C ILE A 575 43.45 9.89 33.96
N THR A 576 42.86 11.07 34.13
CA THR A 576 42.77 11.80 35.41
C THR A 576 41.38 11.74 36.06
N ASN A 577 40.35 11.40 35.29
CA ASN A 577 38.96 11.23 35.74
C ASN A 577 38.15 10.36 34.77
N PHE A 578 37.01 9.83 35.20
CA PHE A 578 35.96 9.33 34.32
C PHE A 578 34.68 10.12 34.55
N LEU A 579 34.19 10.80 33.51
CA LEU A 579 33.07 11.73 33.59
C LEU A 579 31.71 11.02 33.61
N ASN A 580 30.68 11.73 34.10
CA ASN A 580 29.28 11.30 34.11
C ASN A 580 29.00 9.98 34.84
N ALA A 581 29.81 9.68 35.86
CA ALA A 581 29.64 8.50 36.69
C ALA A 581 28.39 8.57 37.60
N TYR A 582 27.84 7.42 37.99
CA TYR A 582 26.75 7.34 38.98
C TYR A 582 27.12 6.51 40.20
N GLY A 583 26.56 6.85 41.36
CA GLY A 583 26.86 6.17 42.63
C GLY A 583 26.65 4.66 42.53
N GLY A 584 27.69 3.89 42.86
CA GLY A 584 27.71 2.43 42.78
C GLY A 584 28.16 1.83 41.45
N GLN A 585 28.44 2.65 40.43
CA GLN A 585 28.92 2.19 39.12
C GLN A 585 30.25 1.43 39.25
N VAL A 586 30.42 0.36 38.47
CA VAL A 586 31.66 -0.43 38.42
C VAL A 586 32.11 -0.53 36.97
N ILE A 587 33.37 -0.18 36.72
CA ILE A 587 34.04 -0.32 35.41
C ILE A 587 35.29 -1.20 35.58
N ILE A 588 35.63 -1.94 34.55
CA ILE A 588 36.80 -2.81 34.43
C ILE A 588 37.55 -2.31 33.20
N LEU A 589 38.67 -1.63 33.41
CA LEU A 589 39.50 -1.15 32.32
C LEU A 589 40.49 -2.26 31.95
N THR A 590 40.66 -2.57 30.67
CA THR A 590 41.68 -3.49 30.17
C THR A 590 42.52 -2.78 29.11
N ALA A 591 43.82 -2.68 29.36
CA ALA A 591 44.73 -2.04 28.41
C ALA A 591 45.17 -3.02 27.32
N THR A 592 45.19 -2.59 26.07
CA THR A 592 45.72 -3.40 24.95
C THR A 592 47.19 -3.13 24.67
N ASN A 593 47.76 -2.07 25.25
CA ASN A 593 49.15 -1.67 25.10
C ASN A 593 49.65 -1.00 26.40
N GLY A 594 50.92 -0.58 26.42
CA GLY A 594 51.58 0.06 27.56
C GLY A 594 51.40 1.59 27.65
N ASN A 595 50.50 2.18 26.89
CA ASN A 595 50.44 3.64 26.70
C ASN A 595 49.48 4.36 27.64
N THR A 596 48.81 3.67 28.56
CA THR A 596 47.80 4.29 29.44
C THR A 596 48.27 4.30 30.89
N THR A 597 48.16 5.46 31.53
CA THR A 597 48.36 5.60 32.98
C THR A 597 47.06 6.05 33.62
N ILE A 598 46.59 5.36 34.66
CA ILE A 598 45.48 5.84 35.49
C ILE A 598 46.08 6.68 36.62
N LYS A 599 45.77 7.98 36.64
CA LYS A 599 46.26 8.92 37.66
C LYS A 599 45.59 8.63 39.00
N ASN A 600 46.38 8.53 40.05
CA ASN A 600 45.87 8.66 41.41
C ASN A 600 45.78 10.14 41.77
N SER A 601 44.63 10.75 41.49
CA SER A 601 44.40 12.17 41.75
C SER A 601 43.94 12.43 43.18
N GLY A 602 43.47 11.41 43.90
CA GLY A 602 42.88 11.50 45.25
C GLY A 602 41.50 12.17 45.28
N ALA A 603 41.29 13.18 44.43
CA ALA A 603 40.05 13.93 44.24
C ALA A 603 39.05 13.18 43.34
N TYR A 604 39.49 12.59 42.23
CA TYR A 604 38.60 11.95 41.25
C TYR A 604 38.82 10.45 41.13
N ILE A 605 40.05 9.98 41.29
CA ILE A 605 40.42 8.57 41.25
C ILE A 605 41.37 8.31 42.41
N ALA A 606 40.99 7.39 43.29
CA ALA A 606 41.75 6.93 44.44
C ALA A 606 42.19 5.48 44.20
N LEU A 607 43.46 5.30 43.88
CA LEU A 607 44.06 3.99 43.63
C LEU A 607 44.68 3.42 44.90
N LYS A 608 44.71 2.08 45.01
CA LYS A 608 45.39 1.39 46.11
C LYS A 608 46.88 1.72 46.07
N GLY A 609 47.45 2.02 47.24
CA GLY A 609 48.86 2.39 47.38
C GLY A 609 49.19 3.86 47.12
N SER A 610 48.18 4.72 46.86
CA SER A 610 48.40 6.17 46.71
C SER A 610 49.37 6.56 45.57
N VAL A 611 49.52 5.70 44.55
CA VAL A 611 50.39 5.90 43.38
C VAL A 611 49.62 5.74 42.07
N ASP A 612 50.11 6.39 41.00
CA ASP A 612 49.59 6.24 39.64
C ASP A 612 49.75 4.79 39.15
N ALA A 613 48.85 4.32 38.28
CA ALA A 613 48.90 2.99 37.68
C ALA A 613 49.28 3.07 36.20
N ALA A 614 50.54 2.78 35.88
CA ALA A 614 50.93 2.52 34.50
C ALA A 614 50.36 1.15 34.07
N MET A 615 49.49 1.13 33.06
CA MET A 615 48.82 -0.08 32.57
C MET A 615 49.68 -0.72 31.48
N SER A 616 50.22 -1.92 31.74
CA SER A 616 50.87 -2.73 30.70
C SER A 616 49.84 -3.36 29.76
N ALA A 617 50.27 -3.82 28.58
CA ALA A 617 49.39 -4.57 27.68
C ALA A 617 48.78 -5.79 28.41
N GLY A 618 47.47 -5.95 28.32
CA GLY A 618 46.68 -6.97 29.00
C GLY A 618 46.34 -6.66 30.47
N ALA A 619 46.93 -5.63 31.08
CA ALA A 619 46.61 -5.26 32.46
C ALA A 619 45.15 -4.81 32.58
N SER A 620 44.51 -5.17 33.68
CA SER A 620 43.15 -4.72 33.97
C SER A 620 43.07 -4.03 35.33
N ILE A 621 42.11 -3.11 35.49
CA ILE A 621 41.82 -2.47 36.78
C ILE A 621 40.32 -2.27 36.93
N THR A 622 39.77 -2.72 38.05
CA THR A 622 38.35 -2.50 38.37
C THR A 622 38.22 -1.29 39.26
N LEU A 623 37.44 -0.30 38.82
CA LEU A 623 37.11 0.89 39.57
C LEU A 623 35.62 0.90 39.94
N ARG A 624 35.30 1.40 41.14
CA ARG A 624 33.93 1.65 41.60
C ARG A 624 33.74 3.11 41.96
N PHE A 625 32.68 3.73 41.48
CA PHE A 625 32.31 5.09 41.84
C PHE A 625 31.43 5.10 43.10
N ASP A 626 31.77 5.92 44.10
CA ASP A 626 30.99 6.04 45.35
C ASP A 626 29.92 7.15 45.32
N GLY A 627 29.89 7.95 44.25
CA GLY A 627 29.06 9.16 44.15
C GLY A 627 29.88 10.45 44.14
N ALA A 628 31.16 10.40 44.54
CA ALA A 628 32.09 11.53 44.50
C ALA A 628 33.36 11.22 43.70
N LYS A 629 33.91 10.01 43.83
CA LYS A 629 35.15 9.60 43.15
C LYS A 629 35.22 8.09 42.86
N TRP A 630 36.17 7.71 42.02
CA TRP A 630 36.45 6.33 41.67
C TRP A 630 37.44 5.69 42.63
N TYR A 631 37.18 4.46 43.08
CA TYR A 631 38.08 3.69 43.92
C TYR A 631 38.47 2.40 43.24
N GLU A 632 39.74 2.06 43.35
CA GLU A 632 40.22 0.76 42.91
C GLU A 632 39.68 -0.36 43.79
N MET A 633 38.96 -1.28 43.16
CA MET A 633 38.45 -2.49 43.76
C MET A 633 39.50 -3.62 43.65
N ASN A 634 40.04 -3.81 42.46
CA ASN A 634 41.10 -4.75 42.14
C ASN A 634 41.95 -4.23 40.97
N ARG A 635 43.13 -4.83 40.77
CA ARG A 635 44.05 -4.59 39.68
C ARG A 635 44.82 -5.86 39.41
#